data_AF-A0A4Y8LTL8-F1
#
_entry.id   AF-A0A4Y8LTL8-F1
#
_cell.length_a   1.000
_cell.length_b   1.000
_cell.length_c   1.000
_cell.angle_alpha   90.00
_cell.angle_beta   90.00
_cell.angle_gamma   90.00
#
_symmetry.space_group_name_H-M   'P 1'
#
loop_
_entity.id
_entity.type
_entity.pdbx_description
1 polymer ?
#
loop_
_entity_poly.entity_id
_entity_poly.type
_entity_poly.pdbx_seq_one_letter_code
_entity_poly.pdbx_strand_id
1 'polypeptide(L)'
;MVRKSILFVLICCILVSCSNSRLKYPTEKDTVDYFGDGTFQLLGGYDSSGKETLTLFDMSKPAVEDVVANNVVEYVKKKKFVYFFDDKKRYILLDVKTNDLSISTDLSSFSSDKQQIFKRLNK
;
A
#
# COMPACT_ATOMS: atom_id res chain seq x y z
N MET A 1 -8.26 53.17 -31.71
CA MET A 1 -7.42 51.96 -31.86
C MET A 1 -7.19 51.17 -30.56
N VAL A 2 -7.92 51.44 -29.46
CA VAL A 2 -7.63 50.88 -28.11
C VAL A 2 -8.59 49.73 -27.71
N ARG A 3 -9.78 49.65 -28.33
CA ARG A 3 -10.80 48.63 -27.99
C ARG A 3 -10.46 47.20 -28.43
N LYS A 4 -9.66 47.02 -29.49
CA LYS A 4 -9.26 45.68 -29.97
C LYS A 4 -8.16 45.05 -29.11
N SER A 5 -7.35 45.85 -28.43
CA SER A 5 -6.26 45.37 -27.57
C SER A 5 -6.75 44.85 -26.21
N ILE A 6 -7.87 45.35 -25.70
CA ILE A 6 -8.45 44.92 -24.42
C ILE A 6 -9.02 43.49 -24.54
N LEU A 7 -9.59 43.14 -25.70
CA LEU A 7 -10.14 41.80 -25.95
C LEU A 7 -9.03 40.73 -25.99
N PHE A 8 -7.83 41.09 -26.45
CA PHE A 8 -6.70 40.18 -26.56
C PHE A 8 -6.07 39.86 -25.19
N VAL A 9 -6.01 40.84 -24.28
CA VAL A 9 -5.50 40.65 -22.91
C VAL A 9 -6.46 39.79 -22.07
N LEU A 10 -7.78 39.95 -22.27
CA LEU A 10 -8.79 39.14 -21.55
C LEU A 10 -8.74 37.66 -21.94
N ILE A 11 -8.45 37.34 -23.21
CA ILE A 11 -8.30 35.97 -23.72
C ILE A 11 -7.05 35.27 -23.15
N CYS A 12 -5.95 35.99 -22.93
CA CYS A 12 -4.74 35.43 -22.35
C CYS A 12 -4.90 35.03 -20.87
N CYS A 13 -5.77 35.72 -20.11
CA CYS A 13 -6.01 35.40 -18.70
C CYS A 13 -6.83 34.11 -18.50
N ILE A 14 -7.58 33.64 -19.50
CA ILE A 14 -8.41 32.42 -19.41
C ILE A 14 -7.57 31.15 -19.62
N LEU A 15 -6.38 31.28 -20.21
CA LEU A 15 -5.49 30.15 -20.51
C LEU A 15 -4.51 29.82 -19.38
N VAL A 16 -4.41 30.68 -18.35
CA VAL A 16 -3.67 30.38 -17.12
C VAL A 16 -4.57 29.68 -16.11
N SER A 17 -5.30 28.67 -16.56
CA SER A 17 -5.89 27.71 -15.64
C SER A 17 -4.77 26.78 -15.20
N CYS A 18 -4.16 27.07 -14.05
CA CYS A 18 -3.32 26.13 -13.35
C CYS A 18 -4.12 24.85 -13.10
N SER A 19 -3.96 23.86 -13.97
CA SER A 19 -4.47 22.52 -13.75
C SER A 19 -3.63 21.88 -12.65
N ASN A 20 -3.92 22.21 -11.39
CA ASN A 20 -3.69 21.30 -10.29
C ASN A 20 -4.74 20.20 -10.42
N SER A 21 -4.52 19.28 -11.37
CA SER A 21 -5.20 17.99 -11.34
C SER A 21 -4.71 17.27 -10.10
N ARG A 22 -5.32 17.55 -8.95
CA ARG A 22 -5.31 16.61 -7.84
C ARG A 22 -6.01 15.38 -8.39
N LEU A 23 -5.22 14.37 -8.77
CA LEU A 23 -5.73 13.09 -9.18
C LEU A 23 -6.71 12.62 -8.10
N LYS A 24 -7.96 12.36 -8.52
CA LYS A 24 -9.02 11.88 -7.62
C LYS A 24 -8.64 10.53 -6.98
N TYR A 25 -7.75 9.78 -7.65
CA TYR A 25 -7.23 8.50 -7.23
C TYR A 25 -5.70 8.53 -7.35
N PRO A 26 -4.96 8.07 -6.32
CA PRO A 26 -3.50 8.00 -6.41
C PRO A 26 -3.07 7.11 -7.58
N THR A 27 -1.99 7.51 -8.24
CA THR A 27 -1.38 6.80 -9.36
C THR A 27 -1.03 5.36 -8.96
N GLU A 28 -1.50 4.40 -9.76
CA GLU A 28 -0.97 3.04 -9.89
C GLU A 28 -0.86 2.20 -8.61
N LYS A 29 -2.01 1.70 -8.14
CA LYS A 29 -2.02 0.55 -7.23
C LYS A 29 -2.33 -0.74 -7.97
N ASP A 30 -1.30 -1.39 -8.47
CA ASP A 30 -1.43 -2.71 -9.08
C ASP A 30 -1.42 -3.79 -7.99
N THR A 31 -2.29 -4.79 -8.16
CA THR A 31 -2.28 -5.97 -7.29
C THR A 31 -1.04 -6.79 -7.55
N VAL A 32 -0.13 -6.81 -6.58
CA VAL A 32 1.10 -7.63 -6.61
C VAL A 32 0.77 -9.08 -6.26
N ASP A 33 -0.10 -9.27 -5.25
CA ASP A 33 -0.53 -10.60 -4.82
C ASP A 33 -1.88 -10.52 -4.10
N TYR A 34 -2.56 -11.66 -3.98
CA TYR A 34 -3.76 -11.82 -3.17
C TYR A 34 -3.69 -13.11 -2.36
N PHE A 35 -4.34 -13.11 -1.19
CA PHE A 35 -4.28 -14.21 -0.23
C PHE A 35 -5.67 -14.58 0.29
N GLY A 36 -5.80 -15.83 0.75
CA GLY A 36 -7.09 -16.41 1.11
C GLY A 36 -7.98 -16.56 -0.12
N ASP A 37 -9.20 -16.09 0.00
CA ASP A 37 -10.20 -15.94 -1.07
C ASP A 37 -10.17 -14.55 -1.74
N GLY A 38 -9.09 -13.80 -1.53
CA GLY A 38 -8.98 -12.39 -1.93
C GLY A 38 -9.32 -11.40 -0.80
N THR A 39 -9.63 -11.90 0.40
CA THR A 39 -9.79 -11.07 1.61
C THR A 39 -8.56 -10.21 1.87
N PHE A 40 -7.35 -10.70 1.59
CA PHE A 40 -6.14 -9.88 1.73
C PHE A 40 -5.48 -9.64 0.38
N GLN A 41 -5.07 -8.40 0.13
CA GLN A 41 -4.38 -8.00 -1.09
C GLN A 41 -3.09 -7.26 -0.78
N LEU A 42 -2.01 -7.60 -1.48
CA LEU A 42 -0.77 -6.84 -1.47
C LEU A 42 -0.78 -5.97 -2.71
N LEU A 43 -0.87 -4.66 -2.52
CA LEU A 43 -0.87 -3.69 -3.61
C LEU A 43 0.47 -2.99 -3.67
N GLY A 44 1.04 -2.88 -4.86
CA GLY A 44 2.17 -2.01 -5.15
C GLY A 44 1.70 -0.56 -5.27
N GLY A 45 2.63 0.38 -5.18
CA GLY A 45 2.36 1.79 -5.43
C GLY A 45 3.56 2.65 -5.07
N TYR A 46 3.39 3.97 -5.13
CA TYR A 46 4.44 4.93 -4.85
C TYR A 46 4.06 5.85 -3.69
N ASP A 47 5.02 6.16 -2.82
CA ASP A 47 4.85 7.18 -1.78
C ASP A 47 4.97 8.61 -2.36
N SER A 48 4.79 9.62 -1.51
CA SER A 48 4.87 11.03 -1.93
C SER A 48 6.26 11.46 -2.44
N SER A 49 7.30 10.67 -2.18
CA SER A 49 8.66 10.89 -2.68
C SER A 49 8.94 10.14 -4.00
N GLY A 50 7.96 9.37 -4.50
CA GLY A 50 8.13 8.52 -5.68
C GLY A 50 8.86 7.21 -5.40
N LYS A 51 9.01 6.81 -4.14
CA LYS A 51 9.59 5.52 -3.77
C LYS A 51 8.53 4.42 -3.86
N GLU A 52 8.89 3.27 -4.41
CA GLU A 52 8.02 2.08 -4.44
C GLU A 52 7.69 1.60 -3.03
N THR A 53 6.44 1.20 -2.86
CA THR A 53 5.86 0.72 -1.61
C THR A 53 4.95 -0.45 -1.87
N LEU A 54 4.88 -1.36 -0.89
CA LEU A 54 3.93 -2.46 -0.85
C LEU A 54 3.01 -2.26 0.35
N THR A 55 1.70 -2.26 0.13
CA THR A 55 0.71 -2.15 1.21
C THR A 55 -0.16 -3.40 1.25
N LEU A 56 -0.23 -4.02 2.41
CA LEU A 56 -1.12 -5.14 2.70
C LEU A 56 -2.47 -4.60 3.18
N PHE A 57 -3.52 -4.96 2.46
CA PHE A 57 -4.91 -4.62 2.74
C PHE A 57 -5.70 -5.83 3.24
N ASP A 58 -6.65 -5.59 4.14
CA ASP A 58 -7.77 -6.45 4.50
C ASP A 58 -9.06 -5.87 3.87
N MET A 59 -9.45 -6.47 2.76
CA MET A 59 -10.60 -6.08 1.95
C MET A 59 -11.95 -6.38 2.63
N SER A 60 -11.95 -7.11 3.76
CA SER A 60 -13.17 -7.29 4.57
C SER A 60 -13.51 -6.07 5.42
N LYS A 61 -12.56 -5.14 5.59
CA LYS A 61 -12.71 -3.93 6.40
C LYS A 61 -13.14 -2.74 5.54
N PRO A 62 -13.80 -1.74 6.15
CA PRO A 62 -14.06 -0.48 5.46
C PRO A 62 -12.74 0.22 5.11
N ALA A 63 -12.74 1.04 4.04
CA ALA A 63 -11.55 1.67 3.47
C ALA A 63 -10.72 2.58 4.43
N VAL A 64 -11.24 2.88 5.62
CA VAL A 64 -10.53 3.64 6.66
C VAL A 64 -9.68 2.75 7.58
N GLU A 65 -9.94 1.44 7.57
CA GLU A 65 -9.34 0.41 8.44
C GLU A 65 -8.76 -0.77 7.65
N ASP A 66 -8.82 -0.73 6.32
CA ASP A 66 -8.36 -1.81 5.43
C ASP A 66 -6.84 -1.97 5.42
N VAL A 67 -6.08 -0.94 5.80
CA VAL A 67 -4.61 -1.02 5.82
C VAL A 67 -4.11 -1.84 7.01
N VAL A 68 -3.63 -3.05 6.76
CA VAL A 68 -2.95 -3.90 7.74
C VAL A 68 -1.51 -3.43 7.95
N ALA A 69 -0.79 -3.20 6.85
CA ALA A 69 0.59 -2.75 6.88
C ALA A 69 0.94 -1.93 5.65
N ASN A 70 1.49 -0.75 5.88
CA ASN A 70 2.18 0.01 4.85
C ASN A 70 3.64 -0.44 4.79
N ASN A 71 4.25 -0.30 3.62
CA ASN A 71 5.67 -0.55 3.42
C ASN A 71 6.10 -1.95 3.88
N VAL A 72 5.39 -2.97 3.41
CA VAL A 72 5.86 -4.36 3.49
C VAL A 72 7.21 -4.44 2.80
N VAL A 73 8.25 -4.78 3.57
CA VAL A 73 9.64 -4.87 3.09
C VAL A 73 9.86 -6.21 2.40
N GLU A 74 9.38 -7.28 3.02
CA GLU A 74 9.62 -8.66 2.62
C GLU A 74 8.40 -9.52 2.97
N TYR A 75 8.10 -10.53 2.15
CA TYR A 75 7.10 -11.54 2.47
C TYR A 75 7.43 -12.91 1.88
N VAL A 76 6.93 -13.97 2.54
CA VAL A 76 7.09 -15.34 2.05
C VAL A 76 5.84 -16.18 2.32
N LYS A 77 5.40 -16.93 1.30
CA LYS A 77 4.36 -17.95 1.42
C LYS A 77 4.97 -19.30 1.85
N LYS A 78 4.45 -19.91 2.92
CA LYS A 78 4.81 -21.26 3.35
C LYS A 78 3.56 -22.03 3.83
N LYS A 79 3.23 -23.11 3.11
CA LYS A 79 2.03 -23.92 3.37
C LYS A 79 0.77 -23.03 3.37
N LYS A 80 0.02 -23.01 4.47
CA LYS A 80 -1.18 -22.19 4.67
C LYS A 80 -0.90 -20.80 5.27
N PHE A 81 0.37 -20.43 5.43
CA PHE A 81 0.74 -19.18 6.06
C PHE A 81 1.46 -18.26 5.10
N VAL A 82 1.22 -16.96 5.26
CA VAL A 82 2.04 -15.90 4.66
C VAL A 82 2.65 -15.09 5.78
N TYR A 83 3.96 -14.89 5.68
CA TYR A 83 4.77 -14.18 6.65
C TYR A 83 5.17 -12.87 6.00
N PHE A 84 4.87 -11.74 6.64
CA PHE A 84 5.28 -10.42 6.19
C PHE A 84 6.16 -9.76 7.25
N PHE A 85 7.05 -8.90 6.78
CA PHE A 85 7.85 -8.01 7.59
C PHE A 85 7.73 -6.60 7.01
N ASP A 86 7.38 -5.62 7.85
CA ASP A 86 7.20 -4.22 7.42
C ASP A 86 8.30 -3.29 7.96
N ASP A 87 8.31 -2.05 7.46
CA ASP A 87 9.29 -1.03 7.83
C ASP A 87 9.21 -0.60 9.32
N LYS A 88 8.07 -0.88 9.97
CA LYS A 88 7.85 -0.71 11.42
C LYS A 88 8.39 -1.88 12.25
N LYS A 89 9.10 -2.83 11.61
CA LYS A 89 9.66 -4.03 12.24
C LYS A 89 8.60 -4.93 12.88
N ARG A 90 7.38 -4.94 12.32
CA ARG A 90 6.32 -5.84 12.76
C ARG A 90 6.43 -7.16 12.01
N TYR A 91 6.29 -8.25 12.76
CA TYR A 91 6.10 -9.59 12.23
C TYR A 91 4.61 -9.82 12.05
N ILE A 92 4.18 -10.05 10.82
CA ILE A 92 2.78 -10.25 10.48
C ILE A 92 2.63 -11.66 9.93
N LEU A 93 1.72 -12.42 10.52
CA LEU A 93 1.38 -13.76 10.08
C LEU A 93 -0.08 -13.79 9.65
N LEU A 94 -0.31 -14.25 8.43
CA LEU A 94 -1.64 -14.52 7.90
C LEU A 94 -1.82 -16.03 7.73
N ASP A 95 -2.90 -16.59 8.28
CA ASP A 95 -3.39 -17.93 7.94
C ASP A 95 -4.41 -17.84 6.81
N VAL A 96 -4.02 -18.21 5.58
CA VAL A 96 -4.87 -18.03 4.39
C VAL A 96 -6.07 -18.98 4.35
N LYS A 97 -6.13 -19.99 5.22
CA LYS A 97 -7.30 -20.88 5.29
C LYS A 97 -8.41 -20.31 6.16
N THR A 98 -8.04 -19.52 7.16
CA THR A 98 -8.96 -18.99 8.18
C THR A 98 -9.13 -17.48 8.09
N ASN A 99 -8.28 -16.81 7.30
CA ASN A 99 -8.15 -15.36 7.24
C ASN A 99 -7.76 -14.72 8.59
N ASP A 100 -7.17 -15.52 9.50
CA ASP A 100 -6.69 -15.05 10.79
C ASP A 100 -5.35 -14.33 10.65
N LEU A 101 -5.27 -13.15 11.26
CA LEU A 101 -4.09 -12.30 11.27
C LEU A 101 -3.49 -12.22 12.68
N SER A 102 -2.18 -12.39 12.79
CA SER A 102 -1.43 -12.14 14.03
C SER A 102 -0.31 -11.15 13.75
N ILE A 103 -0.28 -10.04 14.48
CA ILE A 103 0.73 -8.98 14.35
C ILE A 103 1.45 -8.83 15.68
N SER A 104 2.78 -8.78 15.65
CA SER A 104 3.58 -8.49 16.84
C SER A 104 4.92 -7.85 16.47
N THR A 105 5.43 -6.96 17.32
CA THR A 105 6.82 -6.47 17.26
C THR A 105 7.78 -7.41 17.99
N ASP A 106 7.28 -8.36 18.77
CA ASP A 106 8.07 -9.35 19.48
C ASP A 106 8.02 -10.70 18.77
N LEU A 107 9.17 -11.11 18.21
CA LEU A 107 9.33 -12.40 17.55
C LEU A 107 8.99 -13.58 18.48
N SER A 108 9.21 -13.43 19.79
CA SER A 108 8.99 -14.49 20.78
C SER A 108 7.52 -14.87 20.93
N SER A 109 6.59 -13.99 20.51
CA SER A 109 5.15 -14.24 20.49
C SER A 109 4.70 -15.35 19.53
N PHE A 110 5.57 -15.77 18.60
CA PHE A 110 5.29 -16.85 17.66
C PHE A 110 5.98 -18.15 18.07
N SER A 111 5.46 -19.29 17.62
CA SER A 111 6.11 -20.60 17.83
C SER A 111 7.49 -20.67 17.17
N SER A 112 8.38 -21.50 17.72
CA SER A 112 9.78 -21.62 17.26
C SER A 112 9.94 -21.86 15.76
N ASP A 113 9.04 -22.64 15.14
CA ASP A 113 9.05 -22.88 13.69
C ASP A 113 8.74 -21.62 12.88
N LYS A 114 7.78 -20.81 13.35
CA LYS A 114 7.42 -19.53 12.74
C LYS A 114 8.54 -18.51 12.92
N GLN A 115 9.18 -18.49 14.09
CA GLN A 115 10.32 -17.64 14.36
C GLN A 115 11.47 -17.89 13.37
N GLN A 116 11.75 -19.16 13.04
CA GLN A 116 12.79 -19.49 12.07
C GLN A 116 12.51 -18.93 10.68
N ILE A 117 11.25 -18.90 10.25
CA ILE A 117 10.85 -18.32 8.96
C ILE A 117 11.02 -16.80 8.99
N PHE A 118 10.51 -16.12 10.02
CA PHE A 118 10.70 -14.67 10.18
C PHE A 118 12.18 -14.26 10.26
N LYS A 119 13.02 -15.04 10.95
CA LYS A 119 14.48 -14.80 10.99
C LYS A 119 15.16 -14.93 9.63
N ARG A 120 14.60 -15.72 8.70
CA ARG A 120 15.13 -15.83 7.33
C ARG A 120 14.64 -14.70 6.43
N LEU A 121 13.46 -14.16 6.74
CA LEU A 121 12.82 -13.05 6.01
C LEU A 121 13.48 -11.69 6.34
N ASN A 122 14.00 -11.53 7.55
CA ASN A 122 14.67 -10.32 8.02
C ASN A 122 16.22 -10.40 7.93
N LYS A 123 16.75 -11.05 6.89
CA LYS A 123 18.20 -11.18 6.64
C LYS A 123 18.60 -10.38 5.42
#